data_AF-A0AA36IIR8-F1
#
_entry.id   AF-A0AA36IIR8-F1
#
_cell.length_a   1.000
_cell.length_b   1.000
_cell.length_c   1.000
_cell.angle_alpha   90.00
_cell.angle_beta   90.00
_cell.angle_gamma   90.00
#
_symmetry.space_group_name_H-M   'P 1'
#
loop_
_entity.id
_entity.type
_entity.pdbx_description
1 polymer ?
#
loop_
_entity_poly.entity_id
_entity_poly.type
_entity_poly.pdbx_seq_one_letter_code
_entity_poly.pdbx_strand_id
1 'polypeptide(L)'
;MARFAFRNLGLFARGAAAVPAVAWHRRVACEPTQQKLSAQVPETISPWLQAALHEQMRKQGESFEHTFAASKNEFDDAWVWSWALLGAFPANRSSRHYERRRVSTADSANRFRDKSRVESKWGLCEFGGWAEFYDGFGDLIACGYEAVVYGDHGPYVEFKEEQLQWAAFTRHKLKGPGRTHMEHYNADESVKVYDQFRTVANQPNPPPDNEFSCANNRPEGYADYRPGRIYMSCDAFFASGGKLVLPVQAEY
;
A
#
# COMPACT_ATOMS: atom_id res chain seq x y z
N MET A 1 -41.23 -44.68 9.63
CA MET A 1 -42.43 -44.40 8.80
C MET A 1 -43.54 -43.91 9.73
N ALA A 2 -43.59 -42.62 10.02
CA ALA A 2 -44.50 -41.65 9.38
C ALA A 2 -45.99 -41.86 9.75
N ARG A 3 -46.52 -41.03 10.64
CA ARG A 3 -47.52 -39.99 10.32
C ARG A 3 -47.94 -39.19 11.56
N PHE A 4 -47.60 -37.91 11.53
CA PHE A 4 -48.23 -36.84 12.30
C PHE A 4 -49.61 -36.54 11.71
N ALA A 5 -50.59 -36.27 12.57
CA ALA A 5 -51.78 -35.51 12.23
C ALA A 5 -52.30 -34.77 13.47
N PHE A 6 -51.98 -33.48 13.56
CA PHE A 6 -52.72 -32.51 14.36
C PHE A 6 -53.25 -31.44 13.41
N ARG A 7 -54.57 -31.26 13.39
CA ARG A 7 -55.27 -30.10 12.84
C ARG A 7 -56.40 -29.73 13.79
N ASN A 8 -56.33 -28.53 14.35
CA ASN A 8 -57.42 -27.55 14.46
C ASN A 8 -56.79 -26.28 15.06
N LEU A 9 -56.50 -25.24 14.28
CA LEU A 9 -57.41 -24.19 13.78
C LEU A 9 -58.19 -23.48 14.89
N GLY A 10 -57.71 -22.28 15.23
CA GLY A 10 -58.41 -21.27 16.00
C GLY A 10 -57.79 -19.90 15.71
N LEU A 11 -58.30 -19.25 14.66
CA LEU A 11 -58.07 -17.84 14.32
C LEU A 11 -58.41 -16.92 15.50
N PHE A 12 -57.59 -15.89 15.76
CA PHE A 12 -58.10 -14.57 16.12
C PHE A 12 -57.18 -13.46 15.60
N ALA A 13 -57.81 -12.34 15.32
CA ALA A 13 -57.44 -11.38 14.30
C ALA A 13 -56.48 -10.27 14.76
N ARG A 14 -55.65 -9.90 13.79
CA ARG A 14 -54.99 -8.61 13.50
C ARG A 14 -55.47 -7.39 14.31
N GLY A 15 -54.55 -6.83 15.09
CA GLY A 15 -54.49 -5.41 15.42
C GLY A 15 -53.21 -4.82 14.83
N ALA A 16 -53.32 -4.07 13.72
CA ALA A 16 -52.22 -3.34 13.13
C ALA A 16 -52.13 -1.96 13.78
N ALA A 17 -51.12 -1.73 14.62
CA ALA A 17 -50.78 -0.42 15.14
C ALA A 17 -49.97 0.36 14.07
N ALA A 18 -50.48 1.52 13.69
CA ALA A 18 -49.84 2.46 12.78
C ALA A 18 -48.59 3.07 13.45
N VAL A 19 -47.44 2.94 12.81
CA VAL A 19 -46.18 3.61 13.19
C VAL A 19 -46.17 5.00 12.54
N PRO A 20 -45.91 6.09 13.27
CA PRO A 20 -45.87 7.42 12.69
C PRO A 20 -44.62 7.58 11.80
N ALA A 21 -44.82 8.13 10.61
CA ALA A 21 -43.77 8.49 9.67
C ALA A 21 -42.87 9.57 10.28
N VAL A 22 -41.60 9.21 10.52
CA VAL A 22 -40.57 10.14 10.94
C VAL A 22 -40.23 11.03 9.75
N ALA A 23 -40.45 12.34 9.91
CA ALA A 23 -40.12 13.37 8.94
C ALA A 23 -38.61 13.36 8.65
N TRP A 24 -38.25 13.05 7.41
CA TRP A 24 -36.89 13.21 6.91
C TRP A 24 -36.55 14.70 6.88
N HIS A 25 -35.73 15.16 7.83
CA HIS A 25 -35.07 16.45 7.69
C HIS A 25 -34.22 16.45 6.42
N ARG A 26 -34.54 17.36 5.50
CA ARG A 26 -33.65 17.77 4.41
C ARG A 26 -32.28 18.05 4.99
N ARG A 27 -31.29 17.21 4.66
CA ARG A 27 -29.89 17.61 4.79
C ARG A 27 -29.72 18.82 3.90
N VAL A 28 -29.40 19.96 4.50
CA VAL A 28 -28.78 21.07 3.78
C VAL A 28 -27.49 20.49 3.22
N ALA A 29 -27.43 20.30 1.91
CA ALA A 29 -26.18 20.04 1.23
C ALA A 29 -25.31 21.28 1.47
N CYS A 30 -24.35 21.16 2.39
CA CYS A 30 -23.26 22.10 2.45
C CYS A 30 -22.45 21.84 1.18
N GLU A 31 -22.67 22.66 0.15
CA GLU A 31 -21.76 22.69 -0.99
C GLU A 31 -20.35 22.88 -0.45
N PRO A 32 -19.38 22.01 -0.80
CA PRO A 32 -18.00 22.29 -0.47
C PRO A 32 -17.62 23.50 -1.29
N THR A 33 -17.57 24.66 -0.64
CA THR A 33 -17.00 25.87 -1.21
C THR A 33 -15.64 25.49 -1.77
N GLN A 34 -15.50 25.44 -3.10
CA GLN A 34 -14.23 25.27 -3.79
C GLN A 34 -13.39 26.52 -3.56
N GLN A 35 -12.94 26.74 -2.33
CA GLN A 35 -11.79 27.57 -2.08
C GLN A 35 -10.62 26.77 -2.66
N LYS A 36 -10.20 27.12 -3.87
CA LYS A 36 -8.88 26.75 -4.38
C LYS A 36 -7.90 27.20 -3.31
N LEU A 37 -7.45 26.26 -2.48
CA LEU A 37 -6.30 26.45 -1.63
C LEU A 37 -5.17 26.82 -2.58
N SER A 38 -4.76 28.09 -2.60
CA SER A 38 -3.49 28.46 -3.21
C SER A 38 -2.42 27.87 -2.30
N ALA A 39 -2.10 26.60 -2.50
CA ALA A 39 -0.98 25.98 -1.81
C ALA A 39 0.26 26.78 -2.24
N GLN A 40 0.82 27.56 -1.31
CA GLN A 40 2.11 28.20 -1.52
C GLN A 40 3.10 27.11 -1.92
N VAL A 41 3.90 27.38 -2.94
CA VAL A 41 4.87 26.39 -3.40
C VAL A 41 6.01 26.32 -2.39
N PRO A 42 6.32 25.14 -1.83
CA PRO A 42 7.47 24.98 -0.95
C PRO A 42 8.79 25.37 -1.65
N GLU A 43 9.68 26.02 -0.91
CA GLU A 43 10.98 26.50 -1.41
C GLU A 43 11.90 25.37 -1.89
N THR A 44 11.66 24.15 -1.39
CA THR A 44 12.40 22.93 -1.75
C THR A 44 12.10 22.44 -3.16
N ILE A 45 10.93 22.77 -3.73
CA ILE A 45 10.54 22.28 -5.05
C ILE A 45 11.14 23.18 -6.13
N SER A 46 12.04 22.63 -6.93
CA SER A 46 12.64 23.38 -8.04
C SER A 46 11.58 23.88 -9.05
N PRO A 47 11.76 25.07 -9.68
CA PRO A 47 10.81 25.60 -10.67
C PRO A 47 10.52 24.65 -11.84
N TRP A 48 11.53 23.87 -12.26
CA TRP A 48 11.35 22.86 -13.30
C TRP A 48 10.38 21.76 -12.86
N LEU A 49 10.55 21.23 -11.63
CA LEU A 49 9.67 20.19 -11.09
C LEU A 49 8.24 20.69 -10.93
N GLN A 50 8.06 21.95 -10.50
CA GLN A 50 6.74 22.59 -10.43
C GLN A 50 6.04 22.59 -11.80
N ALA A 51 6.74 23.07 -12.83
CA ALA A 51 6.19 23.12 -14.19
C ALA A 51 5.87 21.73 -14.74
N ALA A 52 6.75 20.75 -14.51
CA ALA A 52 6.54 19.37 -14.94
C ALA A 52 5.31 18.75 -14.27
N LEU A 53 5.15 18.91 -12.95
CA LEU A 53 4.00 18.40 -12.22
C LEU A 53 2.70 19.07 -12.65
N HIS A 54 2.69 20.39 -12.84
CA HIS A 54 1.53 21.10 -13.38
C HIS A 54 1.09 20.52 -14.73
N GLU A 55 2.05 20.27 -15.62
CA GLU A 55 1.75 19.70 -16.94
C GLU A 55 1.22 18.26 -16.85
N GLN A 56 1.78 17.43 -15.96
CA GLN A 56 1.29 16.06 -15.75
C GLN A 56 -0.11 16.05 -15.13
N MET A 57 -0.38 16.88 -14.13
CA MET A 57 -1.71 17.04 -13.54
C MET A 57 -2.74 17.53 -14.56
N ARG A 58 -2.36 18.48 -15.43
CA ARG A 58 -3.23 18.97 -16.50
C ARG A 58 -3.59 17.87 -17.50
N LYS A 59 -2.64 16.99 -17.84
CA LYS A 59 -2.83 15.91 -18.81
C LYS A 59 -3.59 14.71 -18.26
N GLN A 60 -3.31 14.34 -17.01
CA GLN A 60 -3.71 13.04 -16.45
C GLN A 60 -4.63 13.16 -15.22
N GLY A 61 -4.87 14.37 -14.73
CA GLY A 61 -5.67 14.62 -13.53
C GLY A 61 -5.13 13.86 -12.32
N GLU A 62 -6.02 13.20 -11.58
CA GLU A 62 -5.68 12.41 -10.39
C GLU A 62 -4.82 11.16 -10.68
N SER A 63 -4.69 10.76 -11.95
CA SER A 63 -3.93 9.57 -12.36
C SER A 63 -2.49 9.89 -12.77
N PHE A 64 -2.05 11.15 -12.61
CA PHE A 64 -0.73 11.60 -13.04
C PHE A 64 0.39 10.76 -12.45
N GLU A 65 1.49 10.67 -13.20
CA GLU A 65 2.74 10.08 -12.72
C GLU A 65 3.91 10.92 -13.25
N HIS A 66 4.92 11.14 -12.41
CA HIS A 66 6.13 11.86 -12.81
C HIS A 66 7.35 11.30 -12.10
N THR A 67 8.40 11.02 -12.86
CA THR A 67 9.68 10.54 -12.33
C THR A 67 10.71 11.67 -12.32
N PHE A 68 11.40 11.86 -11.20
CA PHE A 68 12.43 12.88 -11.03
C PHE A 68 13.48 12.44 -10.01
N ALA A 69 14.66 13.07 -10.06
CA ALA A 69 15.70 12.93 -9.04
C ALA A 69 15.54 14.04 -8.01
N ALA A 70 15.53 13.68 -6.73
CA ALA A 70 15.36 14.61 -5.63
C ALA A 70 15.80 13.98 -4.31
N SER A 71 15.91 14.79 -3.27
CA SER A 71 15.96 14.30 -1.89
C SER A 71 14.57 13.85 -1.43
N LYS A 72 14.51 13.04 -0.36
CA LYS A 72 13.23 12.67 0.27
C LYS A 72 12.39 13.88 0.71
N ASN A 73 13.02 14.93 1.21
CA ASN A 73 12.31 16.14 1.64
C ASN A 73 11.66 16.88 0.46
N GLU A 74 12.39 17.08 -0.65
CA GLU A 74 11.82 17.69 -1.85
C GLU A 74 10.70 16.81 -2.45
N PHE A 75 10.83 15.48 -2.39
CA PHE A 75 9.75 14.57 -2.78
C PHE A 75 8.50 14.75 -1.91
N ASP A 76 8.65 14.80 -0.58
CA ASP A 76 7.52 14.93 0.34
C ASP A 76 6.79 16.26 0.14
N ASP A 77 7.53 17.35 -0.03
CA ASP A 77 6.98 18.67 -0.33
C ASP A 77 6.25 18.66 -1.68
N ALA A 78 6.85 18.06 -2.73
CA ALA A 78 6.21 17.91 -4.04
C ALA A 78 4.93 17.06 -3.97
N TRP A 79 4.93 16.02 -3.15
CA TRP A 79 3.75 15.19 -2.94
C TRP A 79 2.62 15.96 -2.27
N VAL A 80 2.88 16.59 -1.13
CA VAL A 80 1.89 17.37 -0.38
C VAL A 80 1.32 18.48 -1.26
N TRP A 81 2.19 19.23 -1.93
CA TRP A 81 1.81 20.35 -2.78
C TRP A 81 0.96 19.92 -3.99
N SER A 82 1.41 18.91 -4.75
CA SER A 82 0.70 18.44 -5.94
C SER A 82 -0.68 17.86 -5.61
N TRP A 83 -0.81 17.15 -4.50
CA TRP A 83 -2.11 16.63 -4.06
C TRP A 83 -3.05 17.74 -3.60
N ALA A 84 -2.53 18.74 -2.88
CA ALA A 84 -3.33 19.89 -2.46
C ALA A 84 -3.91 20.66 -3.67
N LEU A 85 -3.15 20.78 -4.76
CA LEU A 85 -3.63 21.40 -6.01
C LEU A 85 -4.78 20.62 -6.67
N LEU A 86 -4.87 19.32 -6.42
CA LEU A 86 -5.97 18.46 -6.87
C LEU A 86 -7.13 18.40 -5.86
N GLY A 87 -7.07 19.18 -4.76
CA GLY A 87 -8.06 19.12 -3.70
C GLY A 87 -8.00 17.84 -2.87
N ALA A 88 -6.90 17.11 -2.94
CA ALA A 88 -6.64 15.91 -2.15
C ALA A 88 -5.70 16.23 -0.98
N PHE A 89 -5.92 15.57 0.16
CA PHE A 89 -5.02 15.66 1.30
C PHE A 89 -4.18 14.38 1.38
N PRO A 90 -2.85 14.49 1.55
CA PRO A 90 -2.01 13.32 1.76
C PRO A 90 -2.49 12.59 3.01
N ALA A 91 -2.68 11.28 2.89
CA ALA A 91 -3.01 10.46 4.05
C ALA A 91 -1.84 10.56 5.05
N ASN A 92 -2.12 10.90 6.30
CA ASN A 92 -1.08 11.04 7.32
C ASN A 92 -0.31 9.72 7.48
N ARG A 93 0.99 9.74 7.15
CA ARG A 93 1.88 8.55 7.17
C ARG A 93 2.31 8.20 8.59
N SER A 94 2.63 9.21 9.39
CA SER A 94 3.30 9.05 10.68
C SER A 94 2.38 8.78 11.86
N SER A 95 1.06 8.97 11.71
CA SER A 95 0.12 8.85 12.84
C SER A 95 -0.65 7.53 12.90
N ARG A 96 -0.43 6.58 11.99
CA ARG A 96 -1.13 5.29 12.08
C ARG A 96 -0.36 4.38 13.02
N HIS A 97 -0.99 4.06 14.16
CA HIS A 97 -0.53 2.98 15.03
C HIS A 97 -0.23 1.74 14.18
N TYR A 98 1.04 1.36 14.13
CA TYR A 98 1.44 0.13 13.47
C TYR A 98 0.96 -1.04 14.30
N GLU A 99 0.05 -1.83 13.76
CA GLU A 99 -0.28 -3.14 14.30
C GLU A 99 0.59 -4.19 13.61
N ARG A 100 1.48 -4.80 14.40
CA ARG A 100 2.30 -5.92 13.94
C ARG A 100 1.42 -7.01 13.38
N ARG A 101 1.81 -7.55 12.21
CA ARG A 101 1.15 -8.72 11.63
C ARG A 101 1.27 -9.90 12.59
N ARG A 102 0.12 -10.50 12.92
CA ARG A 102 0.01 -11.68 13.79
C ARG A 102 -0.51 -12.91 13.07
N VAL A 103 -0.95 -12.72 11.82
CA VAL A 103 -1.55 -13.76 10.99
C VAL A 103 -0.77 -13.84 9.70
N SER A 104 -0.49 -15.08 9.28
CA SER A 104 0.19 -15.35 8.02
C SER A 104 -0.63 -14.82 6.85
N THR A 105 0.05 -14.21 5.88
CA THR A 105 -0.54 -13.82 4.60
C THR A 105 -0.48 -14.96 3.58
N ALA A 106 0.32 -16.00 3.83
CA ALA A 106 0.30 -17.23 3.08
C ALA A 106 -0.93 -18.07 3.47
N ASP A 107 -1.94 -18.06 2.60
CA ASP A 107 -3.25 -18.70 2.78
C ASP A 107 -3.69 -19.54 1.55
N SER A 108 -2.90 -19.55 0.48
CA SER A 108 -3.15 -20.27 -0.77
C SER A 108 -1.90 -20.99 -1.27
N ALA A 109 -2.06 -21.96 -2.17
CA ALA A 109 -0.98 -22.81 -2.65
C ALA A 109 0.22 -22.00 -3.21
N ASN A 110 -0.02 -20.95 -4.00
CA ASN A 110 1.03 -20.08 -4.53
C ASN A 110 1.77 -19.33 -3.41
N ARG A 111 1.03 -18.80 -2.43
CA ARG A 111 1.63 -18.04 -1.32
C ARG A 111 2.37 -18.94 -0.33
N PHE A 112 1.91 -20.16 -0.09
CA PHE A 112 2.65 -21.16 0.68
C PHE A 112 3.95 -21.57 -0.02
N ARG A 113 3.92 -21.77 -1.34
CA ARG A 113 5.13 -22.01 -2.14
C ARG A 113 6.12 -20.86 -1.98
N ASP A 114 5.65 -19.62 -2.13
CA ASP A 114 6.51 -18.43 -2.04
C ASP A 114 7.07 -18.24 -0.63
N LYS A 115 6.28 -18.53 0.41
CA LYS A 115 6.74 -18.56 1.80
C LYS A 115 7.86 -19.55 2.03
N SER A 116 7.64 -20.82 1.70
CA SER A 116 8.65 -21.87 1.83
C SER A 116 9.93 -21.50 1.06
N ARG A 117 9.80 -20.91 -0.13
CA ARG A 117 10.94 -20.46 -0.95
C ARG A 117 11.71 -19.30 -0.30
N VAL A 118 11.01 -18.27 0.18
CA VAL A 118 11.66 -17.10 0.82
C VAL A 118 12.40 -17.52 2.07
N GLU A 119 11.76 -18.30 2.94
CA GLU A 119 12.33 -18.74 4.22
C GLU A 119 13.53 -19.67 3.99
N SER A 120 13.46 -20.59 3.02
CA SER A 120 14.57 -21.50 2.74
C SER A 120 15.72 -20.86 1.94
N LYS A 121 15.43 -19.98 0.98
CA LYS A 121 16.44 -19.40 0.09
C LYS A 121 17.18 -18.22 0.71
N TRP A 122 16.47 -17.38 1.45
CA TRP A 122 17.02 -16.11 1.97
C TRP A 122 16.97 -16.02 3.49
N GLY A 123 16.35 -16.98 4.19
CA GLY A 123 16.29 -16.96 5.65
C GLY A 123 15.42 -15.84 6.23
N LEU A 124 14.59 -15.19 5.41
CA LEU A 124 13.67 -14.15 5.86
C LEU A 124 12.43 -14.79 6.49
N CYS A 125 12.22 -14.55 7.78
CA CYS A 125 11.03 -14.96 8.51
C CYS A 125 9.82 -14.10 8.12
N GLU A 126 8.63 -14.69 8.06
CA GLU A 126 7.41 -13.92 7.75
C GLU A 126 7.15 -12.77 8.72
N PHE A 127 7.37 -12.96 10.03
CA PHE A 127 6.94 -12.00 11.07
C PHE A 127 8.01 -10.99 11.50
N GLY A 128 8.76 -10.48 10.54
CA GLY A 128 9.69 -9.37 10.77
C GLY A 128 10.87 -9.75 11.64
N GLY A 129 11.81 -8.83 11.75
CA GLY A 129 13.00 -9.03 12.56
C GLY A 129 14.06 -7.98 12.29
N TRP A 130 15.20 -8.16 12.94
CA TRP A 130 16.41 -7.42 12.61
C TRP A 130 17.07 -8.09 11.40
N ALA A 131 17.42 -7.29 10.40
CA ALA A 131 18.18 -7.68 9.22
C ALA A 131 18.71 -6.41 8.54
N GLU A 132 19.83 -6.49 7.86
CA GLU A 132 20.32 -5.38 7.02
C GLU A 132 20.23 -5.77 5.54
N PHE A 133 19.66 -4.87 4.75
CA PHE A 133 19.50 -5.03 3.31
C PHE A 133 20.51 -4.11 2.62
N TYR A 134 21.38 -4.69 1.80
CA TYR A 134 22.36 -3.96 1.01
C TYR A 134 22.08 -4.17 -0.48
N ASP A 135 22.30 -3.17 -1.32
CA ASP A 135 22.20 -3.36 -2.77
C ASP A 135 23.40 -4.13 -3.35
N GLY A 136 23.43 -4.28 -4.68
CA GLY A 136 24.52 -4.95 -5.39
C GLY A 136 25.89 -4.27 -5.23
N PHE A 137 25.92 -2.98 -4.91
CA PHE A 137 27.13 -2.18 -4.72
C PHE A 137 27.61 -2.13 -3.27
N GLY A 138 26.75 -2.56 -2.33
CA GLY A 138 27.06 -2.60 -0.91
C GLY A 138 26.55 -1.37 -0.14
N ASP A 139 25.70 -0.55 -0.75
CA ASP A 139 25.04 0.55 -0.04
C ASP A 139 23.90 0.01 0.83
N LEU A 140 23.78 0.52 2.05
CA LEU A 140 22.71 0.14 2.97
C LEU A 140 21.37 0.71 2.49
N ILE A 141 20.39 -0.17 2.31
CA ILE A 141 19.03 0.14 1.85
C ILE A 141 18.05 0.21 3.01
N ALA A 142 18.11 -0.75 3.94
CA ALA A 142 17.20 -0.83 5.06
C ALA A 142 17.79 -1.58 6.27
N CYS A 143 17.34 -1.22 7.47
CA CYS A 143 17.67 -1.92 8.72
C CYS A 143 16.38 -2.31 9.46
N GLY A 144 16.21 -3.62 9.65
CA GLY A 144 14.98 -4.23 10.13
C GLY A 144 13.89 -4.31 9.07
N TYR A 145 12.86 -5.08 9.36
CA TYR A 145 11.64 -5.17 8.55
C TYR A 145 10.48 -5.65 9.43
N GLU A 146 9.26 -5.36 8.98
CA GLU A 146 8.05 -5.65 9.73
C GLU A 146 7.47 -7.02 9.41
N ALA A 147 7.52 -7.44 8.13
CA ALA A 147 7.07 -8.74 7.69
C ALA A 147 7.53 -9.07 6.26
N VAL A 148 7.38 -10.32 5.85
CA VAL A 148 7.22 -10.68 4.44
C VAL A 148 5.73 -10.85 4.16
N VAL A 149 5.21 -10.12 3.17
CA VAL A 149 3.83 -10.22 2.70
C VAL A 149 3.80 -11.09 1.45
N TYR A 150 3.04 -12.18 1.53
CA TYR A 150 2.82 -13.09 0.42
C TYR A 150 1.52 -12.69 -0.30
N GLY A 151 1.67 -11.95 -1.40
CA GLY A 151 0.58 -11.62 -2.30
C GLY A 151 0.51 -12.59 -3.47
N ASP A 152 -0.49 -12.42 -4.33
CA ASP A 152 -0.59 -13.20 -5.57
C ASP A 152 0.35 -12.69 -6.68
N HIS A 153 1.12 -11.63 -6.42
CA HIS A 153 2.18 -11.10 -7.30
C HIS A 153 3.59 -11.49 -6.84
N GLY A 154 3.69 -12.44 -5.91
CA GLY A 154 4.93 -12.84 -5.26
C GLY A 154 5.16 -12.18 -3.88
N PRO A 155 6.30 -12.50 -3.24
CA PRO A 155 6.64 -12.04 -1.90
C PRO A 155 7.26 -10.63 -1.88
N TYR A 156 6.85 -9.83 -0.90
CA TYR A 156 7.37 -8.48 -0.66
C TYR A 156 7.78 -8.31 0.80
N VAL A 157 8.95 -7.72 1.04
CA VAL A 157 9.36 -7.26 2.37
C VAL A 157 8.61 -5.97 2.70
N GLU A 158 7.96 -5.93 3.85
CA GLU A 158 7.24 -4.78 4.40
C GLU A 158 8.12 -4.01 5.40
N PHE A 159 8.23 -2.69 5.22
CA PHE A 159 9.01 -1.79 6.06
C PHE A 159 8.14 -0.68 6.65
N LYS A 160 8.62 -0.12 7.77
CA LYS A 160 8.28 1.23 8.20
C LYS A 160 9.18 2.26 7.48
N GLU A 161 8.74 3.50 7.45
CA GLU A 161 9.47 4.61 6.83
C GLU A 161 10.85 4.81 7.47
N GLU A 162 10.94 4.69 8.78
CA GLU A 162 12.16 4.82 9.58
C GLU A 162 13.16 3.65 9.44
N GLN A 163 12.75 2.54 8.81
CA GLN A 163 13.64 1.39 8.55
C GLN A 163 14.42 1.55 7.25
N LEU A 164 14.03 2.49 6.38
CA LEU A 164 14.72 2.75 5.13
C LEU A 164 15.83 3.79 5.28
N GLN A 165 16.94 3.55 4.60
CA GLN A 165 17.99 4.53 4.43
C GLN A 165 17.64 5.47 3.27
N TRP A 166 16.80 6.48 3.54
CA TRP A 166 16.27 7.38 2.50
C TRP A 166 17.33 8.08 1.65
N ALA A 167 18.53 8.30 2.17
CA ALA A 167 19.64 8.85 1.40
C ALA A 167 20.08 7.97 0.22
N ALA A 168 19.83 6.65 0.28
CA ALA A 168 20.09 5.73 -0.83
C ALA A 168 19.10 5.91 -1.99
N PHE A 169 17.91 6.45 -1.72
CA PHE A 169 16.84 6.61 -2.70
C PHE A 169 16.81 8.04 -3.24
N THR A 170 17.40 8.24 -4.42
CA THR A 170 17.56 9.58 -5.03
C THR A 170 16.67 9.80 -6.24
N ARG A 171 15.91 8.79 -6.66
CA ARG A 171 14.97 8.85 -7.78
C ARG A 171 13.59 8.43 -7.30
N HIS A 172 12.58 9.18 -7.71
CA HIS A 172 11.22 8.99 -7.22
C HIS A 172 10.22 9.08 -8.35
N LYS A 173 9.19 8.24 -8.29
CA LYS A 173 7.99 8.34 -9.11
C LYS A 173 6.82 8.79 -8.24
N LEU A 174 6.52 10.08 -8.32
CA LEU A 174 5.35 10.66 -7.68
C LEU A 174 4.12 10.34 -8.51
N LYS A 175 3.06 9.89 -7.84
CA LYS A 175 1.78 9.53 -8.45
C LYS A 175 0.63 10.35 -7.86
N GLY A 176 -0.39 10.59 -8.66
CA GLY A 176 -1.58 11.29 -8.23
C GLY A 176 -2.45 10.47 -7.25
N PRO A 177 -3.42 11.14 -6.60
CA PRO A 177 -4.27 10.51 -5.60
C PRO A 177 -5.08 9.34 -6.14
N GLY A 178 -5.32 9.23 -7.45
CA GLY A 178 -6.02 8.11 -8.09
C GLY A 178 -5.25 6.79 -8.10
N ARG A 179 -3.96 6.78 -7.72
CA ARG A 179 -3.12 5.57 -7.67
C ARG A 179 -3.13 4.93 -6.27
N THR A 180 -2.32 3.89 -6.07
CA THR A 180 -2.27 3.16 -4.80
C THR A 180 -0.96 3.31 -4.03
N HIS A 181 0.12 3.68 -4.71
CA HIS A 181 1.47 3.76 -4.16
C HIS A 181 2.35 4.77 -4.92
N MET A 182 3.42 5.24 -4.29
CA MET A 182 4.55 5.92 -4.92
C MET A 182 5.67 4.91 -5.17
N GLU A 183 6.69 5.30 -5.93
CA GLU A 183 7.87 4.44 -6.13
C GLU A 183 9.13 5.22 -5.82
N HIS A 184 10.07 4.59 -5.13
CA HIS A 184 11.38 5.15 -4.84
C HIS A 184 12.44 4.17 -5.32
N TYR A 185 13.48 4.74 -5.94
CA TYR A 185 14.57 4.02 -6.57
C TYR A 185 15.89 4.53 -6.01
N ASN A 186 16.85 3.62 -5.85
CA ASN A 186 18.24 4.04 -5.66
C ASN A 186 18.80 4.68 -6.94
N ALA A 187 20.01 5.22 -6.87
CA ALA A 187 20.58 6.05 -7.93
C ALA A 187 20.63 5.36 -9.31
N ASP A 188 20.91 4.06 -9.34
CA ASP A 188 21.02 3.25 -10.55
C ASP A 188 19.74 2.46 -10.88
N GLU A 189 18.67 2.64 -10.11
CA GLU A 189 17.37 1.98 -10.25
C GLU A 189 17.40 0.44 -10.04
N SER A 190 18.48 -0.12 -9.50
CA SER A 190 18.58 -1.56 -9.20
C SER A 190 17.71 -1.98 -8.01
N VAL A 191 17.36 -1.05 -7.12
CA VAL A 191 16.46 -1.25 -5.99
C VAL A 191 15.25 -0.35 -6.14
N LYS A 192 14.06 -0.95 -6.02
CA LYS A 192 12.77 -0.26 -6.06
C LYS A 192 11.94 -0.61 -4.84
N VAL A 193 11.39 0.41 -4.17
CA VAL A 193 10.39 0.26 -3.12
C VAL A 193 9.09 0.96 -3.47
N TYR A 194 7.98 0.38 -3.04
CA TYR A 194 6.61 0.84 -3.27
C TYR A 194 6.07 1.42 -1.97
N ASP A 195 5.83 2.72 -1.95
CA ASP A 195 5.32 3.42 -0.77
C ASP A 195 3.80 3.54 -0.86
N GLN A 196 3.12 2.65 -0.13
CA GLN A 196 1.69 2.39 -0.27
C GLN A 196 0.86 3.44 0.46
N PHE A 197 -0.10 4.05 -0.23
CA PHE A 197 -1.03 5.03 0.37
C PHE A 197 -2.51 4.69 0.20
N ARG A 198 -2.85 3.64 -0.56
CA ARG A 198 -4.20 3.02 -0.58
C ARG A 198 -4.09 1.50 -0.49
N THR A 199 -5.15 0.81 -0.08
CA THR A 199 -5.20 -0.66 -0.20
C THR A 199 -5.36 -1.08 -1.67
N VAL A 200 -5.11 -2.35 -1.97
CA VAL A 200 -5.42 -2.96 -3.28
C VAL A 200 -6.71 -3.79 -3.28
N ALA A 201 -7.63 -3.53 -2.34
CA ALA A 201 -8.88 -4.28 -2.18
C ALA A 201 -9.81 -4.24 -3.40
N ASN A 202 -9.68 -3.23 -4.27
CA ASN A 202 -10.41 -3.14 -5.53
C ASN A 202 -9.70 -3.80 -6.72
N GLN A 203 -8.59 -4.51 -6.47
CA GLN A 203 -7.79 -5.20 -7.48
C GLN A 203 -7.75 -6.69 -7.14
N PRO A 204 -8.73 -7.48 -7.62
CA PRO A 204 -8.86 -8.88 -7.24
C PRO A 204 -7.76 -9.79 -7.80
N ASN A 205 -7.09 -9.33 -8.85
CA ASN A 205 -5.98 -10.01 -9.47
C ASN A 205 -4.78 -9.07 -9.57
N PRO A 206 -3.55 -9.61 -9.46
CA PRO A 206 -2.36 -8.84 -9.68
C PRO A 206 -2.16 -8.57 -11.19
N PRO A 207 -1.29 -7.61 -11.57
CA PRO A 207 -0.81 -7.50 -12.95
C PRO A 207 -0.21 -8.83 -13.43
N PRO A 208 -0.44 -9.25 -14.69
CA PRO A 208 0.09 -10.51 -15.22
C PRO A 208 1.49 -10.33 -15.84
N ASP A 209 2.41 -9.70 -15.11
CA ASP A 209 3.71 -9.24 -15.66
C ASP A 209 4.92 -10.06 -15.18
N ASN A 210 4.72 -11.06 -14.31
CA ASN A 210 5.78 -11.95 -13.84
C ASN A 210 5.30 -13.39 -13.59
N GLU A 211 6.24 -14.31 -13.41
CA GLU A 211 5.99 -15.75 -13.23
C GLU A 211 5.26 -16.11 -11.92
N PHE A 212 5.24 -15.21 -10.94
CA PHE A 212 4.56 -15.43 -9.66
C PHE A 212 3.10 -15.00 -9.68
N SER A 213 2.68 -14.29 -10.73
CA SER A 213 1.35 -13.70 -10.87
C SER A 213 0.27 -14.78 -10.95
N CYS A 214 -0.61 -14.82 -9.95
CA CYS A 214 -1.72 -15.78 -9.87
C CYS A 214 -3.08 -15.05 -9.85
N ALA A 215 -3.94 -15.32 -10.82
CA ALA A 215 -5.26 -14.72 -10.91
C ALA A 215 -6.30 -15.47 -10.05
N ASN A 216 -6.23 -15.31 -8.72
CA ASN A 216 -7.12 -15.98 -7.77
C ASN A 216 -8.48 -15.28 -7.57
N ASN A 217 -8.71 -14.11 -8.18
CA ASN A 217 -9.94 -13.31 -8.10
C ASN A 217 -10.37 -13.00 -6.65
N ARG A 218 -9.44 -12.51 -5.83
CA ARG A 218 -9.65 -12.29 -4.40
C ARG A 218 -10.59 -11.10 -4.12
N PRO A 219 -11.70 -11.29 -3.38
CA PRO A 219 -12.59 -10.18 -3.05
C PRO A 219 -11.95 -9.12 -2.16
N GLU A 220 -10.93 -9.49 -1.38
CA GLU A 220 -10.14 -8.62 -0.50
C GLU A 220 -8.96 -7.93 -1.21
N GLY A 221 -8.75 -8.22 -2.49
CA GLY A 221 -7.58 -7.78 -3.26
C GLY A 221 -6.46 -8.82 -3.32
N TYR A 222 -5.58 -8.70 -4.32
CA TYR A 222 -4.54 -9.71 -4.58
C TYR A 222 -3.43 -9.78 -3.52
N ALA A 223 -3.32 -8.78 -2.65
CA ALA A 223 -2.34 -8.69 -1.56
C ALA A 223 -2.86 -7.83 -0.41
N ASP A 224 -2.46 -8.13 0.84
CA ASP A 224 -2.79 -7.31 2.01
C ASP A 224 -1.83 -6.12 2.16
N TYR A 225 -1.72 -5.26 1.15
CA TYR A 225 -0.92 -4.03 1.23
C TYR A 225 -1.63 -2.97 2.06
N ARG A 226 -0.93 -2.45 3.07
CA ARG A 226 -1.43 -1.51 4.07
C ARG A 226 -0.93 -0.11 3.76
N PRO A 227 -1.82 0.90 3.72
CA PRO A 227 -1.40 2.30 3.60
C PRO A 227 -0.44 2.72 4.73
N GLY A 228 0.59 3.49 4.38
CA GLY A 228 1.68 3.91 5.28
C GLY A 228 2.78 2.85 5.46
N ARG A 229 2.80 1.82 4.61
CA ARG A 229 3.87 0.81 4.57
C ARG A 229 4.59 0.86 3.25
N ILE A 230 5.85 0.43 3.30
CA ILE A 230 6.73 0.44 2.14
C ILE A 230 7.09 -1.01 1.81
N TYR A 231 6.99 -1.37 0.55
CA TYR A 231 7.14 -2.74 0.09
C TYR A 231 8.30 -2.86 -0.89
N MET A 232 9.17 -3.86 -0.71
CA MET A 232 10.23 -4.21 -1.67
C MET A 232 10.00 -5.62 -2.16
N SER A 233 10.00 -5.84 -3.48
CA SER A 233 9.90 -7.21 -4.02
C SER A 233 11.14 -8.00 -3.63
N CYS A 234 10.96 -9.17 -3.00
CA CYS A 234 12.11 -10.02 -2.66
C CYS A 234 12.83 -10.46 -3.93
N ASP A 235 12.08 -10.96 -4.92
CA ASP A 235 12.64 -11.48 -6.16
C ASP A 235 13.41 -10.42 -6.95
N ALA A 236 12.85 -9.22 -7.12
CA ALA A 236 13.55 -8.15 -7.83
C ALA A 236 14.82 -7.69 -7.10
N PHE A 237 14.76 -7.54 -5.77
CA PHE A 237 15.91 -7.11 -4.96
C PHE A 237 17.06 -8.11 -5.01
N PHE A 238 16.78 -9.40 -4.82
CA PHE A 238 17.84 -10.42 -4.86
C PHE A 238 18.33 -10.69 -6.29
N ALA A 239 17.49 -10.54 -7.31
CA ALA A 239 17.89 -10.65 -8.72
C ALA A 239 18.83 -9.53 -9.15
N SER A 240 18.73 -8.33 -8.56
CA SER A 240 19.64 -7.21 -8.82
C SER A 240 20.94 -7.27 -8.00
N GLY A 241 21.21 -8.38 -7.30
CA GLY A 241 22.43 -8.57 -6.51
C GLY A 241 22.32 -8.08 -5.07
N GLY A 242 21.12 -7.74 -4.60
CA GLY A 242 20.86 -7.38 -3.21
C GLY A 242 21.33 -8.47 -2.25
N LYS A 243 21.88 -8.03 -1.12
CA LYS A 243 22.47 -8.88 -0.07
C LYS A 243 21.73 -8.67 1.23
N LEU A 244 21.64 -9.73 2.02
CA LEU A 244 21.00 -9.74 3.32
C LEU A 244 22.03 -10.13 4.37
N VAL A 245 22.11 -9.34 5.44
CA VAL A 245 22.84 -9.71 6.66
C VAL A 245 21.81 -10.00 7.75
N LEU A 246 21.76 -11.25 8.19
CA LEU A 246 20.94 -11.71 9.30
C LEU A 246 21.76 -11.64 10.60
N PRO A 247 21.13 -11.51 11.77
CA PRO A 247 21.85 -11.52 13.03
C PRO A 247 22.53 -12.88 13.18
N VAL A 248 23.78 -12.88 13.63
CA VAL A 248 24.46 -14.12 14.02
C VAL A 248 23.61 -14.75 15.12
N GLN A 249 23.06 -15.93 14.86
CA GLN A 249 22.43 -16.71 15.92
C GLN A 249 23.53 -16.99 16.94
N ALA A 250 23.45 -16.38 18.13
CA ALA A 250 24.28 -16.79 19.23
C ALA A 250 23.97 -18.27 19.48
N GLU A 251 24.93 -19.14 19.21
CA GLU A 251 24.85 -20.55 19.61
C GLU A 251 24.72 -20.54 21.14
N TYR A 252 23.53 -20.86 21.64
CA TYR A 252 23.25 -21.11 23.05
C TYR A 252 23.28 -22.61 23.32
#